data_AF-A0A7S6M5M3-F1
#
_entry.id   AF-A0A7S6M5M3-F1
#
_cell.length_a   1.000
_cell.length_b   1.000
_cell.length_c   1.000
_cell.angle_alpha   90.00
_cell.angle_beta   90.00
_cell.angle_gamma   90.00
#
_symmetry.space_group_name_H-M   'P 1'
#
loop_
_entity.id
_entity.type
_entity.pdbx_description
1 polymer ?
#
loop_
_entity_poly.entity_id
_entity_poly.type
_entity_poly.pdbx_seq_one_letter_code
_entity_poly.pdbx_strand_id
1 'polypeptide(L)'
;MLRFRSSRWIRQSRVVGVLIAAATPLMAVGQVYSSGVLHAAAGGTDLTPISSSRLRCTDTSGAGGVHLEAHTFSAWGGGVSADLTPLIGTFSTSGEIKIRYKGWDGTIKGTLRVMTNPGGVIHEEYDFSAIDASAVSWKLLDEHDRVLADGTVAGPVLAWTVQAPADADCNKCFASMERAPGGGGGGGGGSAGIMRDARQGFFDIAVSVSGMGTPPVNGVHSIVVSPEPCAGLPEDCPPTWLDIASLEIETIGIPELDLLDAHLSPFGAQCYGVGAAHLEETCGPGIPSCAPSERRLEVRNLGHSGEDGVEIRGRAPGSTSGSSGSNGGAVAKSKKCPECPPGHVTLMKAYDDASTEVMRVMEMENPASGDIDVSVSADGMGSTHVEALLHDMGGVVIGGAVLSASDSLHHAGCPGGASTMEWRGIVYVYGGCDGPMEVFLPGGGSVPGVSHVSLRPIAPSSPRAPASMEVTSNNLHGIVLNSIQLRAPLRGDMNCDGMVNNFDIDPFVLAILNQASYWAAHPDCDVMNGDIDYSGATNNFDIDPFVQCVLNSGCL
;
A
#
# COMPACT_ATOMS: atom_id res chain seq x y z
N MET A 1 9.42 13.49 -81.89
CA MET A 1 8.25 13.48 -82.79
C MET A 1 8.18 12.10 -83.43
N LEU A 2 7.37 11.18 -82.87
CA LEU A 2 6.68 10.05 -83.54
C LEU A 2 6.16 9.05 -82.49
N ARG A 3 4.83 9.06 -82.33
CA ARG A 3 3.99 8.01 -81.72
C ARG A 3 3.88 6.84 -82.70
N PHE A 4 3.81 5.57 -82.29
CA PHE A 4 2.64 4.72 -81.95
C PHE A 4 3.18 3.26 -82.10
N ARG A 5 2.72 2.14 -81.52
CA ARG A 5 1.38 1.66 -81.12
C ARG A 5 1.54 0.36 -80.30
N SER A 6 0.65 0.19 -79.32
CA SER A 6 0.06 -1.05 -78.73
C SER A 6 0.58 -2.46 -79.06
N SER A 7 0.77 -3.27 -78.01
CA SER A 7 0.19 -4.63 -77.91
C SER A 7 0.24 -5.17 -76.47
N ARG A 8 -0.80 -5.93 -76.12
CA ARG A 8 -1.16 -6.48 -74.79
C ARG A 8 -0.16 -7.55 -74.33
N TRP A 9 0.21 -7.53 -73.05
CA TRP A 9 0.74 -8.69 -72.33
C TRP A 9 0.13 -8.79 -70.93
N ILE A 10 -0.22 -10.03 -70.59
CA ILE A 10 -0.89 -10.52 -69.39
C ILE A 10 -0.05 -10.20 -68.14
N ARG A 11 -0.62 -9.49 -67.16
CA ARG A 11 -0.03 -9.36 -65.81
C ARG A 11 -0.59 -10.46 -64.91
N GLN A 12 0.27 -11.39 -64.50
CA GLN A 12 0.04 -12.21 -63.32
C GLN A 12 0.19 -11.32 -62.09
N SER A 13 -0.90 -11.10 -61.36
CA SER A 13 -0.89 -10.45 -60.05
C SER A 13 -0.46 -11.48 -59.00
N ARG A 14 0.75 -11.33 -58.45
CA ARG A 14 1.10 -11.95 -57.16
C ARG A 14 0.44 -11.14 -56.06
N VAL A 15 -0.64 -11.66 -55.50
CA VAL A 15 -1.17 -11.21 -54.20
C VAL A 15 -0.23 -11.76 -53.13
N VAL A 16 0.67 -10.92 -52.63
CA VAL A 16 1.37 -11.19 -51.37
C VAL A 16 0.39 -10.76 -50.28
N GLY A 17 -0.37 -11.73 -49.76
CA GLY A 17 -1.18 -11.53 -48.57
C GLY A 17 -0.24 -11.35 -47.38
N VAL A 18 -0.11 -10.12 -46.90
CA VAL A 18 0.48 -9.82 -45.61
C VAL A 18 -0.54 -10.26 -44.55
N LEU A 19 -0.31 -11.43 -43.96
CA LEU A 19 -0.98 -11.85 -42.74
C LEU A 19 -0.42 -10.99 -41.60
N ILE A 20 -1.15 -9.94 -41.23
CA ILE A 20 -0.95 -9.25 -39.95
C ILE A 20 -1.53 -10.18 -38.89
N ALA A 21 -0.69 -11.04 -38.31
CA ALA A 21 -1.03 -11.73 -37.09
C ALA A 21 -1.00 -10.70 -35.96
N ALA A 22 -2.17 -10.22 -35.54
CA ALA A 22 -2.31 -9.55 -34.26
C ALA A 22 -1.97 -10.58 -33.18
N ALA A 23 -0.79 -10.46 -32.59
CA ALA A 23 -0.43 -11.22 -31.41
C ALA A 23 -1.19 -10.63 -30.23
N THR A 24 -2.44 -11.10 -30.01
CA THR A 24 -3.02 -11.02 -28.67
C THR A 24 -2.18 -11.92 -27.77
N PRO A 25 -1.63 -11.42 -26.65
CA PRO A 25 -1.01 -12.31 -25.67
C PRO A 25 -2.09 -13.29 -25.20
N LEU A 26 -1.93 -14.56 -25.56
CA LEU A 26 -2.70 -15.64 -24.96
C LEU A 26 -2.28 -15.69 -23.49
N MET A 27 -3.11 -15.12 -22.60
CA MET A 27 -3.07 -15.44 -21.18
C MET A 27 -3.09 -16.97 -21.07
N ALA A 28 -2.14 -17.55 -20.35
CA ALA A 28 -2.16 -18.98 -20.07
C ALA A 28 -3.48 -19.32 -19.35
N VAL A 29 -4.10 -20.44 -19.72
CA VAL A 29 -5.31 -20.93 -19.05
C VAL A 29 -5.03 -21.00 -17.54
N GLY A 30 -5.79 -20.24 -16.73
CA GLY A 30 -5.68 -20.25 -15.27
C GLY A 30 -4.91 -19.10 -14.62
N GLN A 31 -4.66 -17.96 -15.29
CA GLN A 31 -4.07 -16.77 -14.66
C GLN A 31 -5.07 -15.61 -14.55
N VAL A 32 -5.12 -14.97 -13.38
CA VAL A 32 -6.03 -13.84 -13.06
C VAL A 32 -5.30 -12.81 -12.18
N TYR A 33 -5.52 -11.51 -12.39
CA TYR A 33 -4.98 -10.45 -11.53
C TYR A 33 -6.04 -9.97 -10.53
N SER A 34 -5.92 -10.36 -9.26
CA SER A 34 -6.79 -9.86 -8.19
C SER A 34 -6.10 -8.72 -7.46
N SER A 35 -6.76 -7.56 -7.38
CA SER A 35 -6.17 -6.32 -6.83
C SER A 35 -4.77 -6.04 -7.39
N GLY A 36 -4.60 -6.28 -8.69
CA GLY A 36 -3.35 -6.14 -9.43
C GLY A 36 -2.23 -7.14 -9.11
N VAL A 37 -2.46 -8.13 -8.25
CA VAL A 37 -1.52 -9.22 -7.98
C VAL A 37 -1.86 -10.44 -8.84
N LEU A 38 -0.87 -10.99 -9.55
CA LEU A 38 -1.05 -12.17 -10.39
C LEU A 38 -1.31 -13.43 -9.55
N HIS A 39 -2.40 -14.11 -9.82
CA HIS A 39 -2.74 -15.43 -9.28
C HIS A 39 -2.70 -16.45 -10.42
N ALA A 40 -1.98 -17.55 -10.21
CA ALA A 40 -1.89 -18.65 -11.15
C ALA A 40 -2.49 -19.92 -10.53
N ALA A 41 -3.51 -20.48 -11.18
CA ALA A 41 -4.12 -21.74 -10.80
C ALA A 41 -3.15 -22.91 -10.99
N ALA A 42 -3.17 -23.85 -10.06
CA ALA A 42 -2.50 -25.13 -10.14
C ALA A 42 -3.48 -26.27 -9.82
N GLY A 43 -3.12 -27.50 -10.15
CA GLY A 43 -3.82 -28.69 -9.63
C GLY A 43 -5.31 -28.79 -9.92
N GLY A 44 -5.78 -28.40 -11.11
CA GLY A 44 -7.22 -28.47 -11.47
C GLY A 44 -8.12 -27.49 -10.72
N THR A 45 -7.52 -26.45 -10.14
CA THR A 45 -8.23 -25.27 -9.64
C THR A 45 -8.77 -24.45 -10.79
N ASP A 46 -10.02 -24.00 -10.68
CA ASP A 46 -10.61 -22.97 -11.52
C ASP A 46 -10.68 -21.64 -10.76
N LEU A 47 -10.39 -20.55 -11.47
CA LEU A 47 -10.41 -19.19 -10.92
C LEU A 47 -11.57 -18.43 -11.54
N THR A 48 -12.54 -18.02 -10.73
CA THR A 48 -13.68 -17.25 -11.24
C THR A 48 -13.27 -15.82 -11.61
N PRO A 49 -14.07 -15.12 -12.44
CA PRO A 49 -13.92 -13.68 -12.58
C PRO A 49 -14.00 -12.97 -11.22
N ILE A 50 -13.21 -11.92 -11.06
CA ILE A 50 -13.13 -11.15 -9.81
C ILE A 50 -14.40 -10.33 -9.63
N SER A 51 -14.88 -10.32 -8.39
CA SER A 51 -16.03 -9.51 -7.95
C SER A 51 -15.61 -8.76 -6.70
N SER A 52 -15.57 -7.43 -6.74
CA SER A 52 -15.24 -6.58 -5.57
C SER A 52 -13.93 -7.00 -4.87
N SER A 53 -12.85 -7.21 -5.64
CA SER A 53 -11.53 -7.66 -5.14
C SER A 53 -11.50 -9.06 -4.50
N ARG A 54 -12.59 -9.83 -4.59
CA ARG A 54 -12.67 -11.23 -4.19
C ARG A 54 -12.38 -12.15 -5.37
N LEU A 55 -11.45 -13.08 -5.16
CA LEU A 55 -11.13 -14.15 -6.08
C LEU A 55 -11.61 -15.48 -5.50
N ARG A 56 -12.68 -16.04 -6.08
CA ARG A 56 -13.16 -17.38 -5.74
C ARG A 56 -12.32 -18.41 -6.49
N CYS A 57 -11.83 -19.40 -5.74
CA CYS A 57 -11.09 -20.54 -6.24
C CYS A 57 -11.89 -21.81 -5.98
N THR A 58 -12.04 -22.67 -6.98
CA THR A 58 -12.83 -23.91 -6.87
C THR A 58 -12.05 -25.11 -7.40
N ASP A 59 -12.05 -26.21 -6.67
CA ASP A 59 -11.49 -27.47 -7.13
C ASP A 59 -12.41 -28.13 -8.17
N THR A 60 -11.90 -28.30 -9.39
CA THR A 60 -12.62 -29.04 -10.45
C THR A 60 -12.03 -30.44 -10.70
N SER A 61 -10.92 -30.77 -10.04
CA SER A 61 -10.22 -32.05 -10.18
C SER A 61 -10.83 -33.18 -9.35
N GLY A 62 -11.59 -32.83 -8.30
CA GLY A 62 -12.10 -33.79 -7.33
C GLY A 62 -11.03 -34.28 -6.34
N ALA A 63 -9.87 -33.62 -6.28
CA ALA A 63 -8.82 -33.88 -5.29
C ALA A 63 -9.21 -33.46 -3.87
N GLY A 64 -10.29 -32.69 -3.73
CA GLY A 64 -10.82 -32.20 -2.46
C GLY A 64 -10.12 -30.93 -1.98
N GLY A 65 -9.55 -30.14 -2.89
CA GLY A 65 -8.67 -29.02 -2.53
C GLY A 65 -8.29 -28.11 -3.71
N VAL A 66 -8.03 -26.84 -3.38
CA VAL A 66 -7.58 -25.78 -4.27
C VAL A 66 -6.05 -25.67 -4.19
N HIS A 67 -5.40 -25.37 -5.29
CA HIS A 67 -3.97 -25.06 -5.36
C HIS A 67 -3.74 -23.84 -6.27
N LEU A 68 -3.10 -22.80 -5.77
CA LEU A 68 -2.73 -21.64 -6.56
C LEU A 68 -1.42 -20.99 -6.07
N GLU A 69 -0.84 -20.15 -6.92
CA GLU A 69 0.35 -19.34 -6.61
C GLU A 69 -0.01 -17.86 -6.75
N ALA A 70 0.06 -17.10 -5.65
CA ALA A 70 -0.11 -15.65 -5.64
C ALA A 70 1.28 -14.99 -5.72
N HIS A 71 1.56 -14.29 -6.81
CA HIS A 71 2.87 -13.76 -7.11
C HIS A 71 3.11 -12.39 -6.49
N THR A 72 3.81 -12.36 -5.37
CA THR A 72 4.20 -11.17 -4.63
C THR A 72 5.61 -10.72 -5.03
N PHE A 73 5.85 -10.49 -6.34
CA PHE A 73 7.14 -10.07 -6.91
C PHE A 73 7.61 -8.71 -6.38
N SER A 74 8.06 -8.70 -5.12
CA SER A 74 8.46 -7.54 -4.37
C SER A 74 9.53 -7.99 -3.39
N ALA A 75 10.67 -7.29 -3.36
CA ALA A 75 11.72 -7.51 -2.34
C ALA A 75 11.20 -7.18 -0.94
N TRP A 76 10.15 -6.36 -0.86
CA TRP A 76 9.47 -6.01 0.37
C TRP A 76 8.25 -6.90 0.63
N GLY A 77 8.07 -7.96 -0.15
CA GLY A 77 6.96 -8.90 -0.03
C GLY A 77 5.60 -8.31 -0.43
N GLY A 78 4.57 -9.00 0.01
CA GLY A 78 3.16 -8.75 -0.26
C GLY A 78 2.32 -9.81 0.42
N GLY A 79 1.01 -9.65 0.43
CA GLY A 79 0.09 -10.52 1.17
C GLY A 79 -1.16 -10.84 0.38
N VAL A 80 -1.89 -11.85 0.85
CA VAL A 80 -3.23 -12.20 0.36
C VAL A 80 -4.03 -12.71 1.53
N SER A 81 -5.27 -12.26 1.66
CA SER A 81 -6.19 -12.71 2.70
C SER A 81 -6.98 -13.90 2.20
N ALA A 82 -7.40 -14.80 3.10
CA ALA A 82 -8.27 -15.89 2.72
C ALA A 82 -9.45 -16.00 3.70
N ASP A 83 -10.64 -16.20 3.14
CA ASP A 83 -11.87 -16.39 3.90
C ASP A 83 -11.79 -17.73 4.66
N LEU A 84 -11.79 -17.66 6.00
CA LEU A 84 -11.72 -18.83 6.86
C LEU A 84 -13.08 -19.29 7.37
N THR A 85 -14.17 -18.67 6.93
CA THR A 85 -15.53 -19.16 7.20
C THR A 85 -15.69 -20.65 6.86
N PRO A 86 -15.13 -21.19 5.75
CA PRO A 86 -15.17 -22.62 5.45
C PRO A 86 -14.49 -23.51 6.50
N LEU A 87 -13.54 -22.97 7.26
CA LEU A 87 -12.80 -23.68 8.30
C LEU A 87 -13.49 -23.64 9.67
N ILE A 88 -14.22 -22.56 9.97
CA ILE A 88 -14.70 -22.24 11.33
C ILE A 88 -16.16 -22.66 11.55
N GLY A 89 -16.94 -22.87 10.47
CA GLY A 89 -18.31 -23.36 10.55
C GLY A 89 -18.46 -24.77 11.14
N THR A 90 -19.69 -25.17 11.47
CA THR A 90 -20.06 -26.50 12.00
C THR A 90 -19.95 -27.62 10.95
N PHE A 91 -18.87 -27.67 10.18
CA PHE A 91 -18.62 -28.73 9.22
C PHE A 91 -18.17 -30.00 9.94
N SER A 92 -18.63 -31.15 9.46
CA SER A 92 -18.34 -32.47 10.05
C SER A 92 -16.98 -33.04 9.67
N THR A 93 -16.18 -32.30 8.89
CA THR A 93 -14.91 -32.75 8.31
C THR A 93 -13.79 -31.75 8.62
N SER A 94 -12.62 -32.26 9.03
CA SER A 94 -11.42 -31.46 9.21
C SER A 94 -10.94 -30.87 7.88
N GLY A 95 -10.62 -29.58 7.85
CA GLY A 95 -9.97 -28.90 6.73
C GLY A 95 -8.55 -28.45 7.08
N GLU A 96 -7.69 -28.35 6.08
CA GLU A 96 -6.37 -27.75 6.20
C GLU A 96 -6.17 -26.71 5.09
N ILE A 97 -5.62 -25.54 5.45
CA ILE A 97 -5.04 -24.57 4.51
C ILE A 97 -3.54 -24.54 4.78
N LYS A 98 -2.76 -24.69 3.71
CA LYS A 98 -1.31 -24.68 3.74
C LYS A 98 -0.81 -23.54 2.88
N ILE A 99 -0.03 -22.64 3.47
CA ILE A 99 0.57 -21.50 2.78
C ILE A 99 2.07 -21.68 2.83
N ARG A 100 2.70 -21.80 1.67
CA ARG A 100 4.16 -21.96 1.52
C ARG A 100 4.75 -20.69 0.91
N TYR A 101 5.72 -20.12 1.60
CA TYR A 101 6.39 -18.89 1.18
C TYR A 101 7.56 -19.24 0.28
N LYS A 102 7.48 -18.90 -1.01
CA LYS A 102 8.47 -19.32 -2.01
C LYS A 102 9.38 -18.17 -2.42
N GLY A 103 10.68 -18.37 -2.22
CA GLY A 103 11.70 -17.40 -2.59
C GLY A 103 11.85 -17.20 -4.11
N TRP A 104 12.52 -16.14 -4.51
CA TRP A 104 12.92 -15.90 -5.92
C TRP A 104 13.86 -16.98 -6.45
N ASP A 105 14.55 -17.69 -5.55
CA ASP A 105 15.35 -18.89 -5.86
C ASP A 105 14.49 -20.16 -6.05
N GLY A 106 13.17 -20.05 -5.92
CA GLY A 106 12.20 -21.15 -6.03
C GLY A 106 12.12 -22.06 -4.80
N THR A 107 12.89 -21.79 -3.74
CA THR A 107 12.87 -22.59 -2.51
C THR A 107 11.77 -22.13 -1.57
N ILE A 108 11.16 -23.07 -0.83
CA ILE A 108 10.21 -22.72 0.23
C ILE A 108 11.01 -22.24 1.43
N LYS A 109 10.77 -21.00 1.86
CA LYS A 109 11.40 -20.43 3.04
C LYS A 109 10.72 -20.93 4.31
N GLY A 110 9.40 -21.13 4.27
CA GLY A 110 8.68 -21.83 5.33
C GLY A 110 7.21 -22.01 5.01
N THR A 111 6.49 -22.56 5.97
CA THR A 111 5.14 -23.08 5.77
C THR A 111 4.25 -22.70 6.95
N LEU A 112 3.10 -22.10 6.68
CA LEU A 112 1.98 -21.99 7.62
C LEU A 112 0.98 -23.10 7.33
N ARG A 113 0.52 -23.78 8.37
CA ARG A 113 -0.59 -24.73 8.32
C ARG A 113 -1.69 -24.25 9.25
N VAL A 114 -2.90 -24.14 8.71
CA VAL A 114 -4.11 -23.78 9.45
C VAL A 114 -5.03 -24.97 9.35
N MET A 115 -5.25 -25.64 10.47
CA MET A 115 -6.05 -26.87 10.55
C MET A 115 -7.25 -26.60 11.45
N THR A 116 -8.40 -27.16 11.11
CA THR A 116 -9.56 -27.12 12.02
C THR A 116 -9.97 -28.51 12.47
N ASN A 117 -10.27 -28.58 13.77
CA ASN A 117 -10.86 -29.76 14.38
C ASN A 117 -12.36 -29.54 14.60
N PRO A 118 -13.16 -30.61 14.64
CA PRO A 118 -14.56 -30.53 15.05
C PRO A 118 -14.68 -29.85 16.42
N GLY A 119 -15.30 -28.66 16.47
CA GLY A 119 -15.41 -27.85 17.69
C GLY A 119 -14.97 -26.39 17.56
N GLY A 120 -14.54 -25.93 16.38
CA GLY A 120 -14.29 -24.51 16.09
C GLY A 120 -12.95 -23.95 16.58
N VAL A 121 -12.09 -24.80 17.17
CA VAL A 121 -10.71 -24.42 17.51
C VAL A 121 -9.83 -24.61 16.28
N ILE A 122 -9.09 -23.55 15.94
CA ILE A 122 -8.15 -23.53 14.84
C ILE A 122 -6.77 -23.86 15.41
N HIS A 123 -6.11 -24.86 14.84
CA HIS A 123 -4.73 -25.21 15.13
C HIS A 123 -3.84 -24.62 14.05
N GLU A 124 -2.85 -23.84 14.48
CA GLU A 124 -1.90 -23.19 13.58
C GLU A 124 -0.49 -23.64 13.87
N GLU A 125 0.30 -23.83 12.82
CA GLU A 125 1.70 -24.25 12.88
C GLU A 125 2.51 -23.48 11.83
N TYR A 126 3.50 -22.73 12.28
CA TYR A 126 4.59 -22.24 11.42
C TYR A 126 5.77 -23.18 11.49
N ASP A 127 6.27 -23.58 10.33
CA ASP A 127 7.48 -24.37 10.16
C ASP A 127 8.49 -23.61 9.28
N PHE A 128 9.61 -23.24 9.89
CA PHE A 128 10.74 -22.56 9.28
C PHE A 128 11.97 -23.46 9.16
N SER A 129 11.79 -24.78 9.17
CA SER A 129 12.89 -25.75 9.08
C SER A 129 13.67 -25.62 7.76
N ALA A 130 13.02 -25.15 6.69
CA ALA A 130 13.64 -24.99 5.38
C ALA A 130 14.71 -23.90 5.32
N ILE A 131 14.76 -23.00 6.30
CA ILE A 131 15.81 -21.98 6.45
C ILE A 131 16.68 -22.22 7.69
N ASP A 132 16.63 -23.43 8.26
CA ASP A 132 17.38 -23.82 9.46
C ASP A 132 17.17 -22.87 10.65
N ALA A 133 15.93 -22.41 10.85
CA ALA A 133 15.60 -21.54 11.98
C ALA A 133 15.93 -22.21 13.32
N SER A 134 16.75 -21.54 14.13
CA SER A 134 17.17 -22.04 15.44
C SER A 134 16.20 -21.70 16.57
N ALA A 135 15.40 -20.65 16.37
CA ALA A 135 14.31 -20.24 17.23
C ALA A 135 13.25 -19.49 16.41
N VAL A 136 12.09 -19.27 17.03
CA VAL A 136 11.00 -18.45 16.49
C VAL A 136 10.50 -17.51 17.57
N SER A 137 10.65 -16.22 17.31
CA SER A 137 10.08 -15.16 18.14
C SER A 137 8.64 -14.85 17.71
N TRP A 138 7.79 -14.45 18.64
CA TRP A 138 6.39 -14.17 18.36
C TRP A 138 5.86 -13.02 19.22
N LYS A 139 4.83 -12.33 18.70
CA LYS A 139 4.08 -11.27 19.40
C LYS A 139 2.59 -11.43 19.13
N LEU A 140 1.79 -11.23 20.17
CA LEU A 140 0.33 -11.11 20.11
C LEU A 140 -0.03 -9.65 20.30
N LEU A 141 -0.80 -9.11 19.37
CA LEU A 141 -1.11 -7.69 19.29
C LEU A 141 -2.62 -7.47 19.37
N ASP A 142 -3.05 -6.38 20.01
CA ASP A 142 -4.44 -5.91 19.98
C ASP A 142 -4.77 -5.16 18.68
N GLU A 143 -5.97 -4.59 18.58
CA GLU A 143 -6.45 -3.82 17.42
C GLU A 143 -5.66 -2.51 17.17
N HIS A 144 -4.79 -2.13 18.10
CA HIS A 144 -3.94 -0.94 18.05
C HIS A 144 -2.45 -1.31 18.01
N ASP A 145 -2.09 -2.54 17.63
CA ASP A 145 -0.73 -3.08 17.62
C ASP A 145 0.02 -3.04 18.97
N ARG A 146 -0.68 -2.89 20.10
CA ARG A 146 -0.05 -2.99 21.41
C ARG A 146 0.25 -4.46 21.70
N VAL A 147 1.46 -4.72 22.19
CA VAL A 147 1.88 -6.07 22.55
C VAL A 147 1.12 -6.54 23.79
N LEU A 148 0.22 -7.51 23.61
CA LEU A 148 -0.49 -8.20 24.68
C LEU A 148 0.38 -9.27 25.34
N ALA A 149 1.19 -9.95 24.53
CA ALA A 149 2.20 -10.91 24.96
C ALA A 149 3.24 -11.13 23.87
N ASP A 150 4.44 -11.52 24.26
CA ASP A 150 5.52 -11.90 23.35
C ASP A 150 6.36 -13.04 23.95
N GLY A 151 7.18 -13.65 23.10
CA GLY A 151 8.09 -14.70 23.53
C GLY A 151 8.92 -15.28 22.40
N THR A 152 9.79 -16.22 22.75
CA THR A 152 10.64 -16.94 21.81
C THR A 152 10.60 -18.43 22.13
N VAL A 153 10.39 -19.26 21.11
CA VAL A 153 10.43 -20.72 21.21
C VAL A 153 11.68 -21.24 20.52
N ALA A 154 12.39 -22.16 21.17
CA ALA A 154 13.55 -22.81 20.57
C ALA A 154 13.13 -23.81 19.49
N GLY A 155 13.90 -23.87 18.41
CA GLY A 155 13.64 -24.70 17.24
C GLY A 155 12.89 -23.96 16.12
N PRO A 156 12.72 -24.63 14.95
CA PRO A 156 12.16 -24.00 13.75
C PRO A 156 10.64 -23.99 13.67
N VAL A 157 9.95 -24.65 14.62
CA VAL A 157 8.50 -24.87 14.55
C VAL A 157 7.81 -24.19 15.74
N LEU A 158 6.77 -23.42 15.45
CA LEU A 158 5.91 -22.78 16.41
C LEU A 158 4.46 -23.18 16.14
N ALA A 159 3.76 -23.69 17.15
CA ALA A 159 2.37 -24.11 17.04
C ALA A 159 1.52 -23.52 18.16
N TRP A 160 0.28 -23.16 17.84
CA TRP A 160 -0.68 -22.59 18.78
C TRP A 160 -2.12 -22.92 18.37
N THR A 161 -3.06 -22.53 19.22
CA THR A 161 -4.48 -22.63 18.94
C THR A 161 -5.12 -21.26 19.00
N VAL A 162 -6.00 -20.99 18.03
CA VAL A 162 -6.84 -19.81 18.00
C VAL A 162 -8.29 -20.22 18.20
N GLN A 163 -8.98 -19.50 19.10
CA GLN A 163 -10.41 -19.63 19.30
C GLN A 163 -11.09 -18.30 18.96
N ALA A 164 -11.94 -18.33 17.94
CA ALA A 164 -12.80 -17.21 17.55
C ALA A 164 -14.12 -17.23 18.35
N PRO A 165 -14.83 -16.08 18.46
CA PRO A 165 -16.19 -16.03 18.98
C PRO A 165 -17.14 -16.92 18.14
N ALA A 166 -18.15 -17.52 18.77
CA ALA A 166 -19.02 -18.53 18.16
C ALA A 166 -19.86 -18.02 16.96
N ASP A 167 -20.04 -16.70 16.82
CA ASP A 167 -20.84 -16.04 15.79
C ASP A 167 -20.01 -15.06 14.92
N ALA A 168 -18.68 -15.18 14.93
CA ALA A 168 -17.81 -14.27 14.18
C ALA A 168 -17.66 -14.70 12.71
N ASP A 169 -17.94 -13.79 11.78
CA ASP A 169 -17.48 -13.88 10.39
C ASP A 169 -15.95 -13.70 10.37
N CYS A 170 -15.23 -14.79 10.60
CA CYS A 170 -13.78 -14.78 10.63
C CYS A 170 -13.23 -14.90 9.22
N ASN A 171 -13.14 -13.76 8.53
CA ASN A 171 -12.12 -13.60 7.51
C ASN A 171 -10.76 -13.63 8.23
N LYS A 172 -9.70 -14.22 7.66
CA LYS A 172 -8.33 -13.96 8.14
C LYS A 172 -7.46 -13.40 7.05
N CYS A 173 -6.79 -12.30 7.39
CA CYS A 173 -5.72 -11.77 6.58
C CYS A 173 -4.51 -12.68 6.77
N PHE A 174 -4.13 -13.42 5.74
CA PHE A 174 -2.79 -14.00 5.64
C PHE A 174 -1.85 -12.94 5.07
N ALA A 175 -1.75 -11.83 5.78
CA ALA A 175 -1.01 -10.68 5.32
C ALA A 175 0.48 -10.82 5.63
N SER A 176 1.22 -11.09 4.55
CA SER A 176 2.57 -10.67 4.19
C SER A 176 3.69 -10.89 5.20
N MET A 177 4.84 -11.32 4.66
CA MET A 177 6.05 -11.04 5.40
C MET A 177 6.19 -9.53 5.44
N GLU A 178 6.37 -8.98 6.63
CA GLU A 178 6.52 -7.56 6.86
C GLU A 178 7.90 -7.27 7.42
N ARG A 179 8.35 -6.04 7.22
CA ARG A 179 9.52 -5.51 7.90
C ARG A 179 9.18 -5.46 9.38
N ALA A 180 10.02 -6.04 10.23
CA ALA A 180 9.93 -5.81 11.67
C ALA A 180 9.96 -4.29 11.92
N PRO A 181 9.06 -3.72 12.74
CA PRO A 181 9.10 -2.30 13.06
C PRO A 181 10.48 -1.98 13.67
N GLY A 182 11.37 -1.42 12.84
CA GLY A 182 12.66 -0.92 13.27
C GLY A 182 12.38 0.29 14.15
N GLY A 183 12.88 0.25 15.39
CA GLY A 183 12.64 1.27 16.41
C GLY A 183 12.80 2.69 15.88
N GLY A 184 11.91 3.56 16.36
CA GLY A 184 11.88 4.98 16.05
C GLY A 184 13.27 5.61 16.15
N GLY A 185 13.78 6.05 15.01
CA GLY A 185 15.01 6.81 14.90
C GLY A 185 14.88 7.72 13.71
N GLY A 186 14.39 8.94 13.95
CA GLY A 186 14.39 10.01 12.97
C GLY A 186 15.81 10.25 12.46
N GLY A 187 15.97 10.20 11.14
CA GLY A 187 17.25 10.47 10.49
C GLY A 187 17.35 9.79 9.14
N GLY A 188 17.29 10.57 8.07
CA GLY A 188 17.57 10.08 6.73
C GLY A 188 18.93 9.39 6.66
N GLY A 189 18.94 8.13 6.25
CA GLY A 189 20.19 7.37 6.10
C GLY A 189 20.01 5.86 6.15
N GLY A 190 19.69 5.25 5.01
CA GLY A 190 20.30 4.00 4.54
C GLY A 190 20.52 2.85 5.52
N SER A 191 19.44 2.21 5.97
CA SER A 191 19.48 0.76 6.21
C SER A 191 18.14 0.17 5.81
N ALA A 192 18.09 -0.43 4.63
CA ALA A 192 16.97 -1.25 4.16
C ALA A 192 16.77 -2.36 5.19
N GLY A 193 15.76 -2.19 6.06
CA GLY A 193 15.45 -3.16 7.10
C GLY A 193 14.99 -4.45 6.46
N ILE A 194 15.72 -5.51 6.76
CA ILE A 194 15.50 -6.88 6.31
C ILE A 194 14.11 -7.34 6.78
N MET A 195 13.32 -7.90 5.87
CA MET A 195 12.05 -8.57 6.16
C MET A 195 12.31 -9.83 6.99
N ARG A 196 11.67 -9.97 8.15
CA ARG A 196 11.88 -11.10 9.08
C ARG A 196 10.61 -11.68 9.67
N ASP A 197 9.46 -11.04 9.47
CA ASP A 197 8.26 -11.34 10.24
C ASP A 197 7.16 -11.84 9.31
N ALA A 198 6.46 -12.91 9.65
CA ALA A 198 5.19 -13.30 9.09
C ALA A 198 4.07 -12.80 10.01
N ARG A 199 3.14 -12.01 9.48
CA ARG A 199 2.00 -11.50 10.24
C ARG A 199 0.72 -12.22 9.85
N GLN A 200 -0.16 -12.42 10.83
CA GLN A 200 -1.52 -12.90 10.64
C GLN A 200 -2.45 -11.89 11.30
N GLY A 201 -3.47 -11.45 10.57
CA GLY A 201 -4.48 -10.52 11.05
C GLY A 201 -5.83 -11.20 11.16
N PHE A 202 -6.57 -10.89 12.23
CA PHE A 202 -7.91 -11.41 12.50
C PHE A 202 -9.00 -10.36 12.21
N PHE A 203 -8.71 -9.35 11.37
CA PHE A 203 -9.62 -8.25 11.02
C PHE A 203 -10.32 -7.65 12.27
N ASP A 204 -11.63 -7.42 12.20
CA ASP A 204 -12.46 -6.76 13.22
C ASP A 204 -12.86 -7.70 14.37
N ILE A 205 -12.22 -8.87 14.51
CA ILE A 205 -12.55 -9.83 15.56
C ILE A 205 -11.38 -10.04 16.53
N ALA A 206 -11.70 -9.89 17.82
CA ALA A 206 -10.81 -10.29 18.89
C ALA A 206 -10.85 -11.82 19.06
N VAL A 207 -9.68 -12.46 19.01
CA VAL A 207 -9.54 -13.91 19.23
C VAL A 207 -8.84 -14.22 20.56
N SER A 208 -8.98 -15.47 21.00
CA SER A 208 -8.19 -16.03 22.09
C SER A 208 -7.09 -16.93 21.53
N VAL A 209 -5.85 -16.72 21.98
CA VAL A 209 -4.66 -17.48 21.55
C VAL A 209 -4.11 -18.28 22.73
N SER A 210 -3.77 -19.55 22.50
CA SER A 210 -3.21 -20.46 23.50
C SER A 210 -2.11 -21.35 22.91
N GLY A 211 -1.23 -21.90 23.74
CA GLY A 211 -0.22 -22.89 23.30
C GLY A 211 1.18 -22.33 23.02
N MET A 212 1.41 -21.03 23.22
CA MET A 212 2.70 -20.37 22.95
C MET A 212 3.63 -20.27 24.18
N GLY A 213 3.40 -21.10 25.20
CA GLY A 213 4.16 -21.05 26.45
C GLY A 213 3.69 -19.99 27.46
N THR A 214 2.61 -19.27 27.15
CA THR A 214 1.91 -18.34 28.06
C THR A 214 0.50 -18.84 28.39
N PRO A 215 -0.14 -18.33 29.47
CA PRO A 215 -1.58 -18.47 29.65
C PRO A 215 -2.36 -17.96 28.43
N PRO A 216 -3.62 -18.39 28.22
CA PRO A 216 -4.46 -17.90 27.14
C PRO A 216 -4.54 -16.37 27.12
N VAL A 217 -4.29 -15.77 25.95
CA VAL A 217 -4.32 -14.33 25.74
C VAL A 217 -5.57 -13.99 24.92
N ASN A 218 -6.40 -13.08 25.42
CA ASN A 218 -7.62 -12.64 24.76
C ASN A 218 -7.42 -11.23 24.18
N GLY A 219 -8.31 -10.80 23.28
CA GLY A 219 -8.23 -9.47 22.67
C GLY A 219 -7.20 -9.39 21.54
N VAL A 220 -6.73 -10.53 21.04
CA VAL A 220 -5.71 -10.58 19.99
C VAL A 220 -6.38 -10.27 18.64
N HIS A 221 -5.86 -9.29 17.92
CA HIS A 221 -6.24 -8.97 16.54
C HIS A 221 -5.13 -9.29 15.54
N SER A 222 -3.89 -9.44 15.99
CA SER A 222 -2.78 -9.85 15.14
C SER A 222 -1.75 -10.73 15.85
N ILE A 223 -1.15 -11.65 15.11
CA ILE A 223 -0.01 -12.46 15.53
C ILE A 223 1.15 -12.16 14.58
N VAL A 224 2.31 -11.84 15.14
CA VAL A 224 3.56 -11.65 14.39
C VAL A 224 4.52 -12.77 14.77
N VAL A 225 5.16 -13.38 13.78
CA VAL A 225 6.08 -14.50 13.96
C VAL A 225 7.37 -14.26 13.19
N SER A 226 8.50 -14.34 13.87
CA SER A 226 9.82 -14.01 13.32
C SER A 226 10.78 -15.20 13.47
N PRO A 227 11.15 -15.91 12.39
CA PRO A 227 12.22 -16.89 12.45
C PRO A 227 13.57 -16.28 12.81
N GLU A 228 14.30 -16.95 13.70
CA GLU A 228 15.66 -16.60 14.08
C GLU A 228 16.62 -17.69 13.58
N PRO A 229 17.23 -17.51 12.40
CA PRO A 229 18.21 -18.48 11.85
C PRO A 229 19.48 -18.61 12.69
N CYS A 230 19.72 -17.67 13.61
CA CYS A 230 20.99 -17.51 14.31
C CYS A 230 20.81 -17.03 15.75
N ALA A 231 19.84 -17.57 16.50
CA ALA A 231 19.61 -17.18 17.89
C ALA A 231 20.89 -17.39 18.72
N GLY A 232 21.47 -16.29 19.21
CA GLY A 232 22.72 -16.31 20.01
C GLY A 232 24.05 -16.30 19.24
N LEU A 233 24.04 -16.06 17.92
CA LEU A 233 25.25 -15.85 17.10
C LEU A 233 25.46 -14.34 16.77
N PRO A 234 26.66 -13.91 16.28
CA PRO A 234 26.98 -12.50 16.05
C PRO A 234 26.00 -11.77 15.11
N GLU A 235 25.94 -10.43 15.28
CA GLU A 235 25.04 -9.47 14.62
C GLU A 235 25.02 -9.52 13.07
N ASP A 236 26.03 -10.15 12.46
CA ASP A 236 26.22 -10.26 11.01
C ASP A 236 25.61 -11.52 10.36
N CYS A 237 24.68 -12.22 11.03
CA CYS A 237 24.04 -13.38 10.41
C CYS A 237 23.21 -12.94 9.17
N PRO A 238 23.51 -13.49 7.97
CA PRO A 238 22.79 -13.12 6.76
C PRO A 238 21.32 -13.53 6.89
N PRO A 239 20.39 -12.66 6.49
CA PRO A 239 18.98 -13.01 6.55
C PRO A 239 18.65 -14.12 5.55
N THR A 240 18.19 -15.25 6.07
CA THR A 240 17.89 -16.44 5.26
C THR A 240 16.50 -16.41 4.62
N TRP A 241 15.68 -15.42 4.98
CA TRP A 241 14.33 -15.23 4.47
C TRP A 241 14.16 -13.84 3.83
N LEU A 242 14.79 -13.66 2.67
CA LEU A 242 14.54 -12.51 1.79
C LEU A 242 13.91 -12.97 0.48
N ASP A 243 13.38 -12.00 -0.25
CA ASP A 243 12.94 -12.17 -1.64
C ASP A 243 11.88 -13.27 -1.79
N ILE A 244 10.72 -13.12 -1.13
CA ILE A 244 9.58 -13.97 -1.51
C ILE A 244 9.04 -13.53 -2.86
N ALA A 245 8.91 -14.49 -3.76
CA ALA A 245 8.34 -14.31 -5.10
C ALA A 245 6.85 -14.58 -5.10
N SER A 246 6.42 -15.53 -4.27
CA SER A 246 5.04 -15.99 -4.27
C SER A 246 4.63 -16.70 -2.99
N LEU A 247 3.31 -16.76 -2.81
CA LEU A 247 2.63 -17.56 -1.80
C LEU A 247 1.94 -18.72 -2.52
N GLU A 248 2.41 -19.95 -2.26
CA GLU A 248 1.73 -21.16 -2.74
C GLU A 248 0.68 -21.56 -1.71
N ILE A 249 -0.59 -21.50 -2.11
CA ILE A 249 -1.74 -21.81 -1.26
C ILE A 249 -2.33 -23.13 -1.72
N GLU A 250 -2.46 -24.06 -0.78
CA GLU A 250 -3.03 -25.38 -0.98
C GLU A 250 -4.08 -25.65 0.10
N THR A 251 -5.23 -26.18 -0.29
CA THR A 251 -6.25 -26.61 0.67
C THR A 251 -6.47 -28.11 0.61
N ILE A 252 -6.85 -28.72 1.74
CA ILE A 252 -7.18 -30.14 1.86
C ILE A 252 -8.52 -30.25 2.57
N GLY A 253 -9.49 -30.92 1.95
CA GLY A 253 -10.85 -31.03 2.46
C GLY A 253 -11.69 -29.76 2.28
N ILE A 254 -11.19 -28.76 1.55
CA ILE A 254 -11.84 -27.47 1.30
C ILE A 254 -11.90 -27.27 -0.22
N PRO A 255 -12.99 -27.67 -0.89
CA PRO A 255 -13.09 -27.62 -2.34
C PRO A 255 -13.26 -26.19 -2.90
N GLU A 256 -13.45 -25.21 -2.04
CA GLU A 256 -13.73 -23.84 -2.44
C GLU A 256 -13.14 -22.85 -1.44
N LEU A 257 -12.29 -21.93 -1.91
CA LEU A 257 -11.62 -20.92 -1.08
C LEU A 257 -11.78 -19.53 -1.73
N ASP A 258 -12.04 -18.52 -0.92
CA ASP A 258 -12.01 -17.13 -1.37
C ASP A 258 -10.75 -16.44 -0.91
N LEU A 259 -10.12 -15.75 -1.84
CA LEU A 259 -8.98 -14.87 -1.58
C LEU A 259 -9.42 -13.41 -1.70
N LEU A 260 -8.88 -12.58 -0.81
CA LEU A 260 -9.23 -11.17 -0.61
C LEU A 260 -7.93 -10.35 -0.47
N ASP A 261 -8.02 -9.03 -0.64
CA ASP A 261 -6.99 -8.05 -0.24
C ASP A 261 -5.55 -8.37 -0.69
N ALA A 262 -5.39 -8.94 -1.89
CA ALA A 262 -4.08 -9.20 -2.45
C ALA A 262 -3.33 -7.87 -2.70
N HIS A 263 -2.11 -7.76 -2.20
CA HIS A 263 -1.32 -6.53 -2.31
C HIS A 263 0.18 -6.81 -2.41
N LEU A 264 0.91 -5.84 -2.95
CA LEU A 264 2.37 -5.74 -2.81
C LEU A 264 2.71 -4.74 -1.71
N SER A 265 3.84 -4.91 -1.04
CA SER A 265 4.26 -4.01 0.05
C SER A 265 5.54 -3.20 -0.26
N PRO A 266 5.73 -2.64 -1.47
CA PRO A 266 6.99 -1.98 -1.83
C PRO A 266 7.25 -0.79 -0.90
N PHE A 267 8.51 -0.65 -0.47
CA PHE A 267 8.95 0.39 0.46
C PHE A 267 8.19 0.41 1.82
N GLY A 268 7.52 -0.69 2.18
CA GLY A 268 6.73 -0.79 3.42
C GLY A 268 5.31 -0.21 3.34
N ALA A 269 4.84 0.17 2.16
CA ALA A 269 3.46 0.62 1.93
C ALA A 269 2.65 -0.46 1.22
N GLN A 270 1.42 -0.73 1.70
CA GLN A 270 0.53 -1.69 1.06
C GLN A 270 -0.05 -1.07 -0.22
N CYS A 271 0.12 -1.75 -1.35
CA CYS A 271 -0.25 -1.29 -2.68
C CYS A 271 -1.22 -2.28 -3.32
N TYR A 272 -2.41 -1.80 -3.68
CA TYR A 272 -3.51 -2.54 -4.28
C TYR A 272 -3.79 -2.03 -5.69
N GLY A 273 -3.96 -2.92 -6.65
CA GLY A 273 -4.36 -2.54 -8.00
C GLY A 273 -5.81 -2.07 -8.01
N VAL A 274 -6.06 -0.91 -8.61
CA VAL A 274 -7.40 -0.34 -8.80
C VAL A 274 -7.87 -0.65 -10.21
N GLY A 275 -9.12 -1.09 -10.33
CA GLY A 275 -9.69 -1.51 -11.60
C GLY A 275 -8.98 -2.75 -12.17
N ALA A 276 -8.55 -2.68 -13.42
CA ALA A 276 -7.84 -3.75 -14.13
C ALA A 276 -6.30 -3.65 -14.02
N ALA A 277 -5.78 -2.73 -13.21
CA ALA A 277 -4.35 -2.49 -13.12
C ALA A 277 -3.56 -3.71 -12.64
N HIS A 278 -2.35 -3.88 -13.17
CA HIS A 278 -1.41 -4.93 -12.78
C HIS A 278 -0.22 -4.29 -12.04
N LEU A 279 0.18 -4.87 -10.91
CA LEU A 279 1.28 -4.38 -10.08
C LEU A 279 2.50 -5.30 -10.19
N GLU A 280 3.68 -4.70 -10.34
CA GLU A 280 4.95 -5.43 -10.34
C GLU A 280 6.05 -4.55 -9.75
N GLU A 281 6.85 -5.06 -8.82
CA GLU A 281 8.06 -4.36 -8.39
C GLU A 281 9.24 -4.76 -9.30
N THR A 282 9.82 -3.79 -9.98
CA THR A 282 10.92 -4.00 -10.93
C THR A 282 12.14 -3.16 -10.59
N CYS A 283 13.27 -3.50 -11.19
CA CYS A 283 14.46 -2.65 -11.21
C CYS A 283 14.48 -1.66 -12.39
N GLY A 284 13.35 -1.56 -13.09
CA GLY A 284 13.20 -0.88 -14.37
C GLY A 284 13.36 -1.81 -15.58
N PRO A 285 13.10 -1.28 -16.79
CA PRO A 285 13.01 -2.08 -18.00
C PRO A 285 14.32 -2.81 -18.33
N GLY A 286 14.26 -4.14 -18.39
CA GLY A 286 15.40 -4.99 -18.78
C GLY A 286 16.51 -5.13 -17.74
N ILE A 287 16.29 -4.67 -16.50
CA ILE A 287 17.25 -4.78 -15.40
C ILE A 287 16.80 -5.94 -14.48
N PRO A 288 17.56 -7.04 -14.40
CA PRO A 288 17.12 -8.24 -13.67
C PRO A 288 17.25 -8.12 -12.14
N SER A 289 18.14 -7.25 -11.64
CA SER A 289 18.32 -7.00 -10.21
C SER A 289 18.99 -5.64 -9.97
N CYS A 290 18.73 -5.05 -8.80
CA CYS A 290 19.19 -3.72 -8.40
C CYS A 290 19.14 -3.61 -6.87
N ALA A 291 19.73 -2.56 -6.31
CA ALA A 291 19.64 -2.32 -4.87
C ALA A 291 18.17 -2.03 -4.45
N PRO A 292 17.75 -2.35 -3.20
CA PRO A 292 16.40 -2.05 -2.73
C PRO A 292 15.97 -0.58 -2.91
N SER A 293 16.92 0.35 -2.85
CA SER A 293 16.68 1.78 -3.07
C SER A 293 16.41 2.17 -4.53
N GLU A 294 16.74 1.30 -5.49
CA GLU A 294 16.60 1.54 -6.93
C GLU A 294 15.35 0.86 -7.54
N ARG A 295 14.69 0.00 -6.75
CA ARG A 295 13.44 -0.66 -7.11
C ARG A 295 12.32 0.36 -7.31
N ARG A 296 11.31 -0.03 -8.08
CA ARG A 296 10.17 0.79 -8.49
C ARG A 296 8.92 -0.06 -8.55
N LEU A 297 7.79 0.49 -8.15
CA LEU A 297 6.49 -0.12 -8.38
C LEU A 297 5.99 0.30 -9.76
N GLU A 298 5.85 -0.66 -10.67
CA GLU A 298 5.23 -0.45 -11.97
C GLU A 298 3.76 -0.87 -11.92
N VAL A 299 2.91 0.06 -12.33
CA VAL A 299 1.47 -0.13 -12.48
C VAL A 299 1.17 -0.17 -13.97
N ARG A 300 0.69 -1.29 -14.47
CA ARG A 300 0.44 -1.55 -15.90
C ARG A 300 -1.02 -1.91 -16.15
N ASN A 301 -1.37 -2.16 -17.41
CA ASN A 301 -2.73 -2.47 -17.84
C ASN A 301 -3.75 -1.39 -17.43
N LEU A 302 -3.34 -0.13 -17.55
CA LEU A 302 -4.21 1.00 -17.32
C LEU A 302 -5.05 1.23 -18.57
N GLY A 303 -6.35 1.10 -18.45
CA GLY A 303 -7.30 1.38 -19.51
C GLY A 303 -7.34 2.86 -19.87
N HIS A 304 -8.08 3.18 -20.93
CA HIS A 304 -8.23 4.56 -21.40
C HIS A 304 -9.20 5.42 -20.57
N SER A 305 -9.97 4.82 -19.65
CA SER A 305 -10.96 5.53 -18.85
C SER A 305 -10.34 6.42 -17.76
N GLY A 306 -9.10 6.13 -17.35
CA GLY A 306 -8.46 6.79 -16.21
C GLY A 306 -8.97 6.29 -14.85
N GLU A 307 -9.68 5.17 -14.82
CA GLU A 307 -10.20 4.55 -13.59
C GLU A 307 -9.25 3.49 -13.03
N ASP A 308 -8.29 3.02 -13.84
CA ASP A 308 -7.32 2.01 -13.44
C ASP A 308 -6.09 2.68 -12.81
N GLY A 309 -5.51 2.03 -11.79
CA GLY A 309 -4.39 2.61 -11.07
C GLY A 309 -3.90 1.78 -9.90
N VAL A 310 -3.39 2.47 -8.89
CA VAL A 310 -2.92 1.86 -7.64
C VAL A 310 -3.45 2.64 -6.45
N GLU A 311 -3.92 1.91 -5.45
CA GLU A 311 -4.17 2.45 -4.12
C GLU A 311 -2.98 2.12 -3.22
N ILE A 312 -2.43 3.14 -2.59
CA ILE A 312 -1.33 3.08 -1.63
C ILE A 312 -1.93 3.38 -0.27
N ARG A 313 -1.88 2.41 0.64
CA ARG A 313 -2.34 2.57 2.01
C ARG A 313 -1.18 2.79 2.94
N GLY A 314 -1.28 3.83 3.76
CA GLY A 314 -0.37 4.07 4.86
C GLY A 314 -0.57 3.01 5.92
N ARG A 315 0.50 2.32 6.33
CA ARG A 315 0.44 1.44 7.49
C ARG A 315 0.35 2.30 8.75
N ALA A 316 -0.78 2.21 9.46
CA ALA A 316 -0.77 2.55 10.86
C ALA A 316 0.17 1.60 11.61
N PRO A 317 1.08 2.10 12.47
CA PRO A 317 1.44 1.30 13.63
C PRO A 317 0.14 1.11 14.42
N GLY A 318 -0.53 -0.01 14.22
CA GLY A 318 -1.86 -0.25 14.79
C GLY A 318 -2.73 -1.22 14.01
N SER A 319 -2.80 -1.07 12.69
CA SER A 319 -3.94 -1.61 11.94
C SER A 319 -3.58 -2.80 11.06
N THR A 320 -4.24 -3.93 11.31
CA THR A 320 -4.38 -5.08 10.38
C THR A 320 -5.63 -4.97 9.50
N SER A 321 -6.47 -3.96 9.69
CA SER A 321 -7.69 -3.73 8.95
C SER A 321 -7.44 -2.76 7.80
N GLY A 322 -8.18 -2.91 6.70
CA GLY A 322 -8.34 -1.86 5.69
C GLY A 322 -9.07 -0.62 6.22
N SER A 323 -8.85 -0.22 7.47
CA SER A 323 -9.46 0.91 8.15
C SER A 323 -8.66 1.25 9.42
N SER A 324 -8.63 2.55 9.73
CA SER A 324 -8.08 3.21 10.91
C SER A 324 -6.55 3.29 11.05
N GLY A 325 -6.02 4.42 10.60
CA GLY A 325 -5.54 5.39 11.60
C GLY A 325 -4.04 5.48 11.80
N SER A 326 -3.30 5.85 10.76
CA SER A 326 -2.19 6.77 10.99
C SER A 326 -2.10 7.73 9.83
N ASN A 327 -2.10 9.02 10.15
CA ASN A 327 -2.05 10.12 9.21
C ASN A 327 -0.67 10.20 8.57
N GLY A 328 -0.42 9.25 7.68
CA GLY A 328 0.85 9.00 7.05
C GLY A 328 1.00 9.89 5.83
N GLY A 329 1.91 10.85 5.86
CA GLY A 329 2.30 11.56 4.65
C GLY A 329 2.88 10.57 3.63
N ALA A 330 2.16 10.31 2.54
CA ALA A 330 2.64 9.47 1.44
C ALA A 330 3.44 10.34 0.47
N VAL A 331 4.75 10.09 0.36
CA VAL A 331 5.57 10.66 -0.71
C VAL A 331 5.62 9.69 -1.86
N ALA A 332 5.05 10.01 -3.02
CA ALA A 332 5.18 9.21 -4.22
C ALA A 332 5.85 10.04 -5.32
N LYS A 333 6.92 9.50 -5.90
CA LYS A 333 7.49 10.05 -7.13
C LYS A 333 6.91 9.29 -8.32
N SER A 334 6.02 9.92 -9.07
CA SER A 334 5.56 9.36 -10.34
C SER A 334 6.50 9.82 -11.45
N LYS A 335 7.14 8.87 -12.15
CA LYS A 335 7.92 9.24 -13.33
C LYS A 335 6.98 9.37 -14.52
N LYS A 336 6.96 10.54 -15.18
CA LYS A 336 6.29 10.70 -16.48
C LYS A 336 6.85 9.63 -17.42
N CYS A 337 5.96 8.90 -18.09
CA CYS A 337 6.43 7.93 -19.06
C CYS A 337 7.16 8.68 -20.19
N PRO A 338 8.34 8.21 -20.66
CA PRO A 338 9.14 8.94 -21.65
C PRO A 338 8.42 9.24 -22.98
N GLU A 339 7.32 8.54 -23.26
CA GLU A 339 6.54 8.62 -24.49
C GLU A 339 5.03 8.63 -24.20
N CYS A 340 4.56 9.48 -23.27
CA CYS A 340 3.13 9.53 -22.97
C CYS A 340 2.34 10.07 -24.17
N PRO A 341 1.17 9.49 -24.50
CA PRO A 341 0.31 10.06 -25.52
C PRO A 341 -0.11 11.48 -25.09
N PRO A 342 -0.22 12.43 -26.03
CA PRO A 342 -0.75 13.76 -25.73
C PRO A 342 -2.13 13.67 -25.07
N GLY A 343 -2.40 14.47 -24.04
CA GLY A 343 -3.68 14.46 -23.33
C GLY A 343 -3.74 13.46 -22.16
N HIS A 344 -2.59 12.98 -21.70
CA HIS A 344 -2.47 12.13 -20.52
C HIS A 344 -3.03 12.83 -19.27
N VAL A 345 -3.75 12.06 -18.46
CA VAL A 345 -4.29 12.49 -17.17
C VAL A 345 -3.79 11.54 -16.08
N THR A 346 -3.30 12.11 -14.99
CA THR A 346 -3.11 11.42 -13.72
C THR A 346 -4.03 12.03 -12.69
N LEU A 347 -4.81 11.18 -12.04
CA LEU A 347 -5.74 11.55 -10.99
C LEU A 347 -5.24 10.98 -9.67
N MET A 348 -5.14 11.84 -8.67
CA MET A 348 -4.74 11.46 -7.32
C MET A 348 -5.90 11.80 -6.39
N LYS A 349 -6.34 10.83 -5.62
CA LYS A 349 -7.36 11.02 -4.59
C LYS A 349 -6.78 10.57 -3.28
N ALA A 350 -7.16 11.27 -2.22
CA ALA A 350 -6.82 10.90 -0.87
C ALA A 350 -8.12 10.59 -0.13
N TYR A 351 -8.10 9.52 0.66
CA TYR A 351 -9.25 9.05 1.42
C TYR A 351 -8.94 9.03 2.91
N ASP A 352 -9.95 9.30 3.74
CA ASP A 352 -9.86 9.10 5.18
C ASP A 352 -10.08 7.62 5.57
N ASP A 353 -10.01 7.33 6.87
CA ASP A 353 -10.23 5.99 7.42
C ASP A 353 -11.63 5.41 7.16
N ALA A 354 -12.60 6.26 6.82
CA ALA A 354 -13.95 5.86 6.43
C ALA A 354 -14.09 5.68 4.91
N SER A 355 -12.97 5.65 4.17
CA SER A 355 -12.93 5.60 2.70
C SER A 355 -13.67 6.77 2.03
N THR A 356 -13.78 7.92 2.71
CA THR A 356 -14.36 9.14 2.15
C THR A 356 -13.26 9.94 1.47
N GLU A 357 -13.47 10.31 0.20
CA GLU A 357 -12.54 11.18 -0.53
C GLU A 357 -12.45 12.53 0.21
N VAL A 358 -11.27 12.88 0.71
CA VAL A 358 -11.04 14.14 1.41
C VAL A 358 -10.51 15.22 0.47
N MET A 359 -9.66 14.84 -0.48
CA MET A 359 -9.05 15.76 -1.43
C MET A 359 -8.63 15.03 -2.70
N ARG A 360 -8.64 15.77 -3.80
CA ARG A 360 -8.30 15.29 -5.13
C ARG A 360 -7.41 16.29 -5.84
N VAL A 361 -6.39 15.78 -6.51
CA VAL A 361 -5.50 16.53 -7.38
C VAL A 361 -5.50 15.86 -8.76
N MET A 362 -5.62 16.66 -9.81
CA MET A 362 -5.59 16.18 -11.18
C MET A 362 -4.46 16.88 -11.93
N GLU A 363 -3.60 16.09 -12.54
CA GLU A 363 -2.61 16.53 -13.52
C GLU A 363 -3.13 16.19 -14.91
N MET A 364 -3.24 17.20 -15.77
CA MET A 364 -3.66 17.04 -17.15
C MET A 364 -2.59 17.62 -18.08
N GLU A 365 -2.08 16.80 -18.98
CA GLU A 365 -1.19 17.27 -20.05
C GLU A 365 -2.01 17.90 -21.17
N ASN A 366 -1.70 19.15 -21.50
CA ASN A 366 -2.26 19.81 -22.65
C ASN A 366 -1.72 19.14 -23.94
N PRO A 367 -2.57 18.54 -24.78
CA PRO A 367 -2.12 17.79 -25.94
C PRO A 367 -1.47 18.66 -27.03
N ALA A 368 -1.68 19.98 -27.00
CA ALA A 368 -1.13 20.90 -27.99
C ALA A 368 0.23 21.46 -27.57
N SER A 369 0.40 21.81 -26.29
CA SER A 369 1.63 22.43 -25.77
C SER A 369 2.54 21.48 -25.00
N GLY A 370 2.01 20.37 -24.45
CA GLY A 370 2.73 19.47 -23.55
C GLY A 370 2.88 20.02 -22.12
N ASP A 371 2.25 21.16 -21.83
CA ASP A 371 2.22 21.75 -20.51
C ASP A 371 1.29 20.97 -19.58
N ILE A 372 1.50 21.11 -18.28
CA ILE A 372 0.72 20.41 -17.25
C ILE A 372 -0.18 21.42 -16.54
N ASP A 373 -1.48 21.11 -16.56
CA ASP A 373 -2.49 21.76 -15.74
C ASP A 373 -2.70 20.96 -14.46
N VAL A 374 -2.53 21.60 -13.31
CA VAL A 374 -2.74 21.04 -11.98
C VAL A 374 -3.99 21.68 -11.39
N SER A 375 -5.05 20.90 -11.24
CA SER A 375 -6.28 21.32 -10.55
C SER A 375 -6.46 20.53 -9.26
N VAL A 376 -7.18 21.14 -8.31
CA VAL A 376 -7.35 20.60 -6.96
C VAL A 376 -8.76 20.85 -6.45
N SER A 377 -9.33 19.85 -5.77
CA SER A 377 -10.57 19.99 -5.00
C SER A 377 -10.38 19.44 -3.59
N ALA A 378 -10.83 20.21 -2.60
CA ALA A 378 -10.89 19.83 -1.20
C ALA A 378 -12.34 19.79 -0.69
N ASP A 379 -13.30 19.53 -1.59
CA ASP A 379 -14.73 19.48 -1.27
C ASP A 379 -15.03 18.40 -0.22
N GLY A 380 -14.26 17.32 -0.21
CA GLY A 380 -14.33 16.24 0.78
C GLY A 380 -14.04 16.68 2.21
N MET A 381 -13.17 17.68 2.39
CA MET A 381 -12.94 18.33 3.69
C MET A 381 -13.92 19.48 3.97
N GLY A 382 -14.89 19.70 3.08
CA GLY A 382 -15.85 20.80 3.15
C GLY A 382 -15.25 22.17 2.84
N SER A 383 -14.14 22.21 2.09
CA SER A 383 -13.50 23.46 1.66
C SER A 383 -13.75 23.70 0.18
N THR A 384 -14.29 24.89 -0.15
CA THR A 384 -14.59 25.28 -1.53
C THR A 384 -13.42 25.96 -2.24
N HIS A 385 -12.35 26.30 -1.49
CA HIS A 385 -11.19 27.03 -1.99
C HIS A 385 -9.91 26.46 -1.40
N VAL A 386 -8.86 26.41 -2.20
CA VAL A 386 -7.54 25.93 -1.80
C VAL A 386 -6.54 27.06 -1.99
N GLU A 387 -5.77 27.37 -0.96
CA GLU A 387 -4.63 28.28 -1.03
C GLU A 387 -3.44 27.53 -1.62
N ALA A 388 -2.97 27.97 -2.78
CA ALA A 388 -1.73 27.52 -3.39
C ALA A 388 -0.59 28.47 -2.98
N LEU A 389 0.40 27.96 -2.26
CA LEU A 389 1.62 28.66 -1.87
C LEU A 389 2.78 28.11 -2.69
N LEU A 390 3.48 28.99 -3.41
CA LEU A 390 4.56 28.62 -4.30
C LEU A 390 5.88 28.90 -3.62
N HIS A 391 6.71 27.88 -3.45
CA HIS A 391 7.95 27.94 -2.67
C HIS A 391 9.18 27.85 -3.57
N ASP A 392 10.27 28.52 -3.20
CA ASP A 392 11.59 28.34 -3.83
C ASP A 392 12.33 27.10 -3.26
N MET A 393 13.58 26.85 -3.69
CA MET A 393 14.37 25.71 -3.17
C MET A 393 14.73 25.83 -1.69
N GLY A 394 14.67 27.03 -1.11
CA GLY A 394 14.87 27.28 0.31
C GLY A 394 13.61 27.10 1.14
N GLY A 395 12.46 26.78 0.51
CA GLY A 395 11.16 26.68 1.17
C GLY A 395 10.48 28.04 1.40
N VAL A 396 11.03 29.13 0.87
CA VAL A 396 10.45 30.47 1.03
C VAL A 396 9.29 30.65 0.07
N VAL A 397 8.16 31.15 0.56
CA VAL A 397 7.01 31.49 -0.30
C VAL A 397 7.37 32.68 -1.19
N ILE A 398 7.35 32.47 -2.50
CA ILE A 398 7.68 33.45 -3.55
C ILE A 398 6.44 33.88 -4.37
N GLY A 399 5.30 33.22 -4.16
CA GLY A 399 4.03 33.56 -4.80
C GLY A 399 2.88 32.75 -4.23
N GLY A 400 1.66 33.07 -4.65
CA GLY A 400 0.47 32.32 -4.22
C GLY A 400 -0.78 32.68 -5.00
N ALA A 401 -1.77 31.81 -4.93
CA ALA A 401 -3.11 32.02 -5.48
C ALA A 401 -4.15 31.31 -4.61
N VAL A 402 -5.41 31.77 -4.69
CA VAL A 402 -6.54 31.01 -4.17
C VAL A 402 -7.23 30.36 -5.35
N LEU A 403 -7.37 29.04 -5.29
CA LEU A 403 -7.94 28.20 -6.32
C LEU A 403 -9.36 27.79 -5.92
N SER A 404 -10.31 27.96 -6.82
CA SER A 404 -11.61 27.27 -6.79
C SER A 404 -11.52 25.95 -7.55
N ALA A 405 -12.57 25.12 -7.47
CA ALA A 405 -12.62 23.84 -8.18
C ALA A 405 -12.49 23.94 -9.72
N SER A 406 -12.69 25.13 -10.31
CA SER A 406 -12.51 25.38 -11.75
C SER A 406 -11.15 25.99 -12.12
N ASP A 407 -10.34 26.36 -11.12
CA ASP A 407 -9.03 26.95 -11.35
C ASP A 407 -7.95 25.87 -11.48
N SER A 408 -6.92 26.18 -12.26
CA SER A 408 -5.72 25.34 -12.35
C SER A 408 -4.46 26.21 -12.26
N LEU A 409 -3.42 25.62 -11.69
CA LEU A 409 -2.05 26.07 -11.89
C LEU A 409 -1.52 25.44 -13.17
N HIS A 410 -0.65 26.13 -13.87
CA HIS A 410 -0.10 25.64 -15.12
C HIS A 410 1.42 25.75 -15.11
N HIS A 411 2.13 24.74 -15.61
CA HIS A 411 3.58 24.84 -15.81
C HIS A 411 4.03 24.03 -17.03
N ALA A 412 5.20 24.38 -17.57
CA ALA A 412 5.78 23.62 -18.66
C ALA A 412 6.11 22.18 -18.22
N GLY A 413 5.90 21.22 -19.11
CA GLY A 413 6.21 19.82 -18.85
C GLY A 413 7.68 19.62 -18.46
N CYS A 414 7.94 18.77 -17.47
CA CYS A 414 9.29 18.54 -16.95
C CYS A 414 10.19 17.88 -18.01
N PRO A 415 11.37 18.46 -18.34
CA PRO A 415 12.32 17.87 -19.28
C PRO A 415 13.04 16.68 -18.64
N GLY A 416 12.33 15.56 -18.51
CA GLY A 416 12.81 14.36 -17.83
C GLY A 416 12.84 14.55 -16.31
N GLY A 417 11.83 14.04 -15.61
CA GLY A 417 11.75 14.11 -14.16
C GLY A 417 10.55 13.33 -13.64
N ALA A 418 10.50 13.14 -12.32
CA ALA A 418 9.34 12.58 -11.65
C ALA A 418 8.60 13.68 -10.88
N SER A 419 7.27 13.74 -11.01
CA SER A 419 6.43 14.56 -10.13
C SER A 419 6.52 13.98 -8.72
N THR A 420 6.96 14.78 -7.76
CA THR A 420 6.90 14.37 -6.35
C THR A 420 5.57 14.85 -5.76
N MET A 421 4.86 13.93 -5.12
CA MET A 421 3.60 14.18 -4.45
C MET A 421 3.83 13.87 -2.98
N GLU A 422 3.47 14.77 -2.08
CA GLU A 422 3.63 14.57 -0.64
C GLU A 422 2.41 15.11 0.09
N TRP A 423 1.91 14.35 1.07
CA TRP A 423 0.87 14.83 2.00
C TRP A 423 1.49 15.16 3.35
N ARG A 424 1.08 16.28 3.95
CA ARG A 424 1.48 16.73 5.29
C ARG A 424 0.23 17.18 6.03
N GLY A 425 -0.33 16.30 6.87
CA GLY A 425 -1.66 16.54 7.46
C GLY A 425 -2.71 16.74 6.36
N ILE A 426 -3.33 17.92 6.32
CA ILE A 426 -4.32 18.29 5.28
C ILE A 426 -3.71 19.08 4.10
N VAL A 427 -2.39 19.30 4.10
CA VAL A 427 -1.69 20.02 3.03
C VAL A 427 -1.16 19.03 2.00
N TYR A 428 -1.42 19.30 0.74
CA TYR A 428 -0.81 18.58 -0.37
C TYR A 428 0.36 19.37 -0.95
N VAL A 429 1.51 18.73 -1.10
CA VAL A 429 2.72 19.32 -1.67
C VAL A 429 2.97 18.71 -3.04
N TYR A 430 2.92 19.56 -4.06
CA TYR A 430 3.26 19.25 -5.44
C TYR A 430 4.68 19.71 -5.75
N GLY A 431 5.63 18.79 -5.89
CA GLY A 431 7.01 19.10 -6.23
C GLY A 431 7.24 19.43 -7.71
N GLY A 432 6.33 19.04 -8.61
CA GLY A 432 6.56 19.21 -10.05
C GLY A 432 7.89 18.60 -10.51
N CYS A 433 8.76 19.40 -11.12
CA CYS A 433 10.01 18.92 -11.71
C CYS A 433 11.15 18.74 -10.69
N ASP A 434 12.18 17.96 -11.03
CA ASP A 434 13.41 17.82 -10.22
C ASP A 434 14.22 19.13 -10.09
N GLY A 435 13.80 20.21 -10.76
CA GLY A 435 14.38 21.54 -10.66
C GLY A 435 13.32 22.65 -10.72
N PRO A 436 13.70 23.91 -10.45
CA PRO A 436 12.75 25.01 -10.36
C PRO A 436 11.97 25.21 -11.67
N MET A 437 10.66 25.41 -11.54
CA MET A 437 9.72 25.64 -12.63
C MET A 437 9.17 27.07 -12.63
N GLU A 438 8.66 27.49 -13.77
CA GLU A 438 7.78 28.66 -13.87
C GLU A 438 6.33 28.18 -13.79
N VAL A 439 5.59 28.68 -12.81
CA VAL A 439 4.18 28.35 -12.60
C VAL A 439 3.33 29.56 -12.97
N PHE A 440 2.33 29.33 -13.79
CA PHE A 440 1.32 30.29 -14.19
C PHE A 440 0.09 30.14 -13.31
N LEU A 441 -0.37 31.26 -12.75
CA LEU A 441 -1.50 31.36 -11.85
C LEU A 441 -2.80 31.60 -12.62
N PRO A 442 -3.97 31.28 -12.02
CA PRO A 442 -5.25 31.71 -12.56
C PRO A 442 -5.27 33.23 -12.78
N GLY A 443 -5.63 33.66 -13.98
CA GLY A 443 -5.62 35.08 -14.37
C GLY A 443 -4.33 35.57 -15.05
N GLY A 444 -3.35 34.70 -15.29
CA GLY A 444 -2.25 34.94 -16.25
C GLY A 444 -0.96 35.54 -15.68
N GLY A 445 -0.82 35.63 -14.35
CA GLY A 445 0.48 35.92 -13.72
C GLY A 445 1.40 34.69 -13.76
N SER A 446 2.72 34.90 -13.82
CA SER A 446 3.70 33.82 -13.69
C SER A 446 4.65 34.04 -12.52
N VAL A 447 5.08 32.93 -11.91
CA VAL A 447 6.00 32.90 -10.77
C VAL A 447 7.17 31.99 -11.17
N PRO A 448 8.36 32.55 -11.48
CA PRO A 448 9.53 31.75 -11.82
C PRO A 448 10.26 31.26 -10.55
N GLY A 449 11.01 30.16 -10.68
CA GLY A 449 11.89 29.66 -9.61
C GLY A 449 11.18 28.81 -8.55
N VAL A 450 9.99 28.32 -8.86
CA VAL A 450 9.15 27.52 -7.96
C VAL A 450 9.72 26.11 -7.87
N SER A 451 10.08 25.65 -6.68
CA SER A 451 10.54 24.28 -6.44
C SER A 451 9.40 23.33 -6.08
N HIS A 452 8.36 23.82 -5.39
CA HIS A 452 7.16 23.07 -5.05
C HIS A 452 5.99 24.02 -4.76
N VAL A 453 4.78 23.47 -4.82
CA VAL A 453 3.54 24.16 -4.49
C VAL A 453 2.87 23.44 -3.33
N SER A 454 2.59 24.16 -2.25
CA SER A 454 1.76 23.68 -1.14
C SER A 454 0.30 24.08 -1.40
N LEU A 455 -0.61 23.12 -1.39
CA LEU A 455 -2.05 23.28 -1.59
C LEU A 455 -2.75 23.04 -0.25
N ARG A 456 -3.28 24.11 0.34
CA ARG A 456 -3.91 24.11 1.66
C ARG A 456 -5.41 24.42 1.55
N PRO A 457 -6.31 23.53 2.01
CA PRO A 457 -7.74 23.84 2.11
C PRO A 457 -8.00 25.07 2.98
N ILE A 458 -8.81 26.02 2.51
CA ILE A 458 -9.18 27.21 3.28
C ILE A 458 -10.44 26.92 4.09
N ALA A 459 -10.37 27.12 5.41
CA ALA A 459 -11.48 26.94 6.34
C ALA A 459 -12.28 25.62 6.14
N PRO A 460 -11.62 24.46 6.13
CA PRO A 460 -12.31 23.17 6.00
C PRO A 460 -13.28 22.96 7.18
N SER A 461 -14.47 22.45 6.89
CA SER A 461 -15.46 22.10 7.94
C SER A 461 -15.27 20.72 8.53
N SER A 462 -14.51 19.86 7.84
CA SER A 462 -14.17 18.50 8.26
C SER A 462 -12.74 18.15 7.82
N PRO A 463 -11.71 18.84 8.32
CA PRO A 463 -10.33 18.49 7.98
C PRO A 463 -9.95 17.17 8.64
N ARG A 464 -9.48 16.26 7.80
CA ARG A 464 -9.00 14.93 8.15
C ARG A 464 -7.76 14.70 7.32
N ALA A 465 -6.67 14.25 7.92
CA ALA A 465 -5.55 13.80 7.12
C ALA A 465 -5.91 12.48 6.42
N PRO A 466 -5.25 12.18 5.28
CA PRO A 466 -5.55 10.99 4.53
C PRO A 466 -4.95 9.73 5.16
N ALA A 467 -5.70 8.63 5.08
CA ALA A 467 -5.29 7.28 5.45
C ALA A 467 -4.79 6.48 4.24
N SER A 468 -5.34 6.75 3.05
CA SER A 468 -4.89 6.15 1.79
C SER A 468 -4.85 7.14 0.64
N MET A 469 -4.08 6.79 -0.39
CA MET A 469 -3.98 7.51 -1.65
C MET A 469 -4.31 6.56 -2.80
N GLU A 470 -5.14 7.00 -3.73
CA GLU A 470 -5.32 6.36 -5.02
C GLU A 470 -4.67 7.21 -6.11
N VAL A 471 -3.87 6.56 -6.95
CA VAL A 471 -3.25 7.16 -8.14
C VAL A 471 -3.75 6.40 -9.36
N THR A 472 -4.64 7.00 -10.14
CA THR A 472 -5.12 6.44 -11.40
C THR A 472 -4.61 7.23 -12.59
N SER A 473 -4.59 6.58 -13.75
CA SER A 473 -4.20 7.25 -14.98
C SER A 473 -4.82 6.60 -16.20
N ASN A 474 -5.03 7.39 -17.24
CA ASN A 474 -5.42 6.91 -18.57
C ASN A 474 -4.20 6.55 -19.45
N ASN A 475 -3.01 6.49 -18.85
CA ASN A 475 -1.78 6.19 -19.57
C ASN A 475 -1.63 4.70 -19.87
N LEU A 476 -1.76 4.32 -21.14
CA LEU A 476 -1.53 2.95 -21.58
C LEU A 476 -0.13 2.41 -21.27
N HIS A 477 0.88 3.27 -21.09
CA HIS A 477 2.24 2.87 -20.76
C HIS A 477 2.44 2.59 -19.26
N GLY A 478 1.41 2.81 -18.44
CA GLY A 478 1.44 2.59 -17.01
C GLY A 478 1.90 3.80 -16.19
N ILE A 479 1.99 3.60 -14.89
CA ILE A 479 2.52 4.54 -13.91
C ILE A 479 3.71 3.87 -13.23
N VAL A 480 4.78 4.62 -12.99
CA VAL A 480 5.93 4.13 -12.23
C VAL A 480 6.07 4.96 -10.98
N LEU A 481 5.95 4.31 -9.82
CA LEU A 481 6.10 4.92 -8.51
C LEU A 481 7.44 4.52 -7.89
N ASN A 482 8.16 5.52 -7.40
CA ASN A 482 9.46 5.35 -6.77
C ASN A 482 9.44 5.97 -5.37
N SER A 483 10.26 5.43 -4.48
CA SER A 483 10.54 6.05 -3.17
C SER A 483 9.27 6.35 -2.37
N ILE A 484 8.35 5.40 -2.30
CA ILE A 484 7.14 5.54 -1.47
C ILE A 484 7.60 5.67 -0.02
N GLN A 485 7.33 6.82 0.60
CA GLN A 485 7.61 7.03 2.02
C GLN A 485 6.29 7.24 2.75
N LEU A 486 6.11 6.52 3.84
CA LEU A 486 5.03 6.74 4.79
C LEU A 486 5.62 7.37 6.05
N ARG A 487 5.19 8.59 6.38
CA ARG A 487 5.57 9.23 7.64
C ARG A 487 4.42 9.14 8.63
N ALA A 488 4.45 8.14 9.50
CA ALA A 488 3.51 8.08 10.60
C ALA A 488 3.66 9.36 11.44
N PRO A 489 2.55 9.99 11.84
CA PRO A 489 2.61 11.14 12.72
C PRO A 489 3.15 10.67 14.07
N LEU A 490 3.99 11.48 14.70
CA LEU A 490 4.46 11.18 16.04
C LEU A 490 3.33 11.53 17.02
N ARG A 491 2.74 10.54 17.68
CA ARG A 491 1.66 10.82 18.65
C ARG A 491 2.19 11.73 19.76
N GLY A 492 1.40 12.74 20.12
CA GLY A 492 1.77 13.78 21.06
C GLY A 492 2.60 14.91 20.47
N ASP A 493 3.03 14.80 19.21
CA ASP A 493 3.67 15.89 18.47
C ASP A 493 2.57 16.75 17.84
N MET A 494 2.23 17.82 18.54
CA MET A 494 1.12 18.71 18.22
C MET A 494 1.57 19.93 17.41
N ASN A 495 2.86 20.04 17.13
CA ASN A 495 3.38 21.03 16.20
C ASN A 495 4.02 20.40 14.95
N CYS A 496 4.09 19.07 14.89
CA CYS A 496 4.65 18.26 13.82
C CYS A 496 6.12 18.55 13.48
N ASP A 497 6.92 18.93 14.48
CA ASP A 497 8.37 19.15 14.35
C ASP A 497 9.21 17.86 14.42
N GLY A 498 8.56 16.73 14.67
CA GLY A 498 9.16 15.40 14.78
C GLY A 498 9.63 15.06 16.19
N MET A 499 9.30 15.87 17.20
CA MET A 499 9.64 15.64 18.60
C MET A 499 8.40 15.80 19.49
N VAL A 500 8.27 14.95 20.52
CA VAL A 500 7.27 15.15 21.58
C VAL A 500 7.97 15.77 22.77
N ASN A 501 7.67 17.04 23.05
CA ASN A 501 8.29 17.80 24.11
C ASN A 501 7.36 18.92 24.63
N ASN A 502 7.91 19.87 25.40
CA ASN A 502 7.10 20.93 26.01
C ASN A 502 6.53 21.95 24.98
N PHE A 503 7.06 21.99 23.76
CA PHE A 503 6.55 22.85 22.67
C PHE A 503 5.24 22.33 22.07
N ASP A 504 4.84 21.09 22.39
CA ASP A 504 3.55 20.52 22.00
C ASP A 504 2.41 20.91 22.93
N ILE A 505 2.71 21.43 24.13
CA ILE A 505 1.69 21.74 25.14
C ILE A 505 0.75 22.86 24.67
N ASP A 506 1.29 23.97 24.17
CA ASP A 506 0.47 25.10 23.72
C ASP A 506 -0.40 24.73 22.50
N PRO A 507 0.13 24.05 21.46
CA PRO A 507 -0.68 23.49 20.37
C PRO A 507 -1.73 22.47 20.84
N PHE A 508 -1.40 21.59 21.79
CA PHE A 508 -2.36 20.64 22.37
C PHE A 508 -3.53 21.35 23.07
N VAL A 509 -3.23 22.36 23.89
CA VAL A 509 -4.25 23.18 24.55
C VAL A 509 -5.10 23.93 23.52
N LEU A 510 -4.48 24.45 22.46
CA LEU A 510 -5.19 25.11 21.36
C LEU A 510 -6.13 24.14 20.64
N ALA A 511 -5.69 22.91 20.37
CA ALA A 511 -6.48 21.85 19.74
C ALA A 511 -7.76 21.55 20.55
N ILE A 512 -7.63 21.39 21.87
CA ILE A 512 -8.77 21.11 22.75
C ILE A 512 -9.73 22.31 22.86
N LEU A 513 -9.20 23.54 22.95
CA LEU A 513 -10.03 24.74 23.14
C LEU A 513 -10.71 25.20 21.85
N ASN A 514 -10.00 25.11 20.73
CA ASN A 514 -10.46 25.62 19.43
C ASN A 514 -9.69 24.94 18.29
N GLN A 515 -10.20 23.80 17.86
CA GLN A 515 -9.66 23.00 16.78
C GLN A 515 -9.48 23.78 15.46
N ALA A 516 -10.41 24.68 15.14
CA ALA A 516 -10.31 25.53 13.95
C ALA A 516 -9.11 26.50 14.02
N SER A 517 -8.80 27.02 15.22
CA SER A 517 -7.62 27.86 15.44
C SER A 517 -6.33 27.04 15.44
N TYR A 518 -6.39 25.80 15.92
CA TYR A 518 -5.27 24.86 15.83
C TYR A 518 -4.89 24.59 14.38
N TRP A 519 -5.82 24.19 13.51
CA TRP A 519 -5.54 23.97 12.08
C TRP A 519 -5.12 25.24 11.33
N ALA A 520 -5.55 26.42 11.82
CA ALA A 520 -5.08 27.68 11.27
C ALA A 520 -3.57 27.89 11.57
N ALA A 521 -3.13 27.51 12.78
CA ALA A 521 -1.75 27.68 13.27
C ALA A 521 -0.81 26.53 12.86
N HIS A 522 -1.31 25.30 12.79
CA HIS A 522 -0.57 24.07 12.49
C HIS A 522 -1.24 23.29 11.35
N PRO A 523 -1.27 23.83 10.12
CA PRO A 523 -2.02 23.24 9.00
C PRO A 523 -1.47 21.90 8.49
N ASP A 524 -0.18 21.66 8.72
CA ASP A 524 0.53 20.43 8.38
C ASP A 524 0.42 19.36 9.46
N CYS A 525 -0.21 19.68 10.59
CA CYS A 525 -0.34 18.79 11.72
C CYS A 525 -1.77 18.30 11.92
N ASP A 526 -1.93 16.98 12.07
CA ASP A 526 -3.22 16.42 12.40
C ASP A 526 -3.52 16.67 13.89
N VAL A 527 -4.74 17.09 14.18
CA VAL A 527 -5.21 17.21 15.55
C VAL A 527 -5.21 15.88 16.28
N MET A 528 -5.46 14.78 15.56
CA MET A 528 -5.53 13.42 16.10
C MET A 528 -4.19 12.92 16.64
N ASN A 529 -3.09 13.66 16.42
CA ASN A 529 -1.85 13.44 17.16
C ASN A 529 -2.06 13.60 18.67
N GLY A 530 -3.07 14.38 19.08
CA GLY A 530 -3.45 14.61 20.47
C GLY A 530 -4.50 13.63 20.99
N ASP A 531 -5.00 12.70 20.18
CA ASP A 531 -5.81 11.57 20.66
C ASP A 531 -4.87 10.49 21.20
N ILE A 532 -4.56 10.58 22.49
CA ILE A 532 -3.59 9.72 23.16
C ILE A 532 -4.26 8.48 23.74
N ASP A 533 -5.54 8.57 24.08
CA ASP A 533 -6.31 7.45 24.60
C ASP A 533 -7.00 6.61 23.51
N TYR A 534 -6.89 7.02 22.24
CA TYR A 534 -7.49 6.37 21.06
C TYR A 534 -9.02 6.35 21.09
N SER A 535 -9.63 7.38 21.70
CA SER A 535 -11.09 7.51 21.73
C SER A 535 -11.68 7.97 20.40
N GLY A 536 -10.84 8.33 19.42
CA GLY A 536 -11.23 8.95 18.16
C GLY A 536 -11.48 10.45 18.28
N ALA A 537 -11.09 11.09 19.40
CA ALA A 537 -11.25 12.52 19.60
C ALA A 537 -10.21 13.11 20.56
N THR A 538 -9.47 14.13 20.13
CA THR A 538 -8.60 14.93 21.00
C THR A 538 -9.42 15.83 21.93
N ASN A 539 -9.45 15.50 23.21
CA ASN A 539 -10.26 16.17 24.22
C ASN A 539 -9.57 16.18 25.60
N ASN A 540 -10.30 16.52 26.66
CA ASN A 540 -9.73 16.62 28.01
C ASN A 540 -9.29 15.27 28.62
N PHE A 541 -9.77 14.13 28.11
CA PHE A 541 -9.35 12.80 28.55
C PHE A 541 -7.92 12.48 28.09
N ASP A 542 -7.43 13.16 27.05
CA ASP A 542 -6.07 13.02 26.55
C ASP A 542 -5.02 13.76 27.39
N ILE A 543 -5.42 14.67 28.29
CA ILE A 543 -4.47 15.53 29.03
C ILE A 543 -3.48 14.71 29.86
N ASP A 544 -3.98 13.80 30.70
CA ASP A 544 -3.14 12.98 31.56
C ASP A 544 -2.19 12.07 30.77
N PRO A 545 -2.65 11.31 29.74
CA PRO A 545 -1.74 10.50 28.93
C PRO A 545 -0.81 11.35 28.06
N PHE A 546 -1.23 12.51 27.56
CA PHE A 546 -0.36 13.45 26.83
C PHE A 546 0.81 13.94 27.69
N VAL A 547 0.55 14.29 28.96
CA VAL A 547 1.61 14.67 29.91
C VAL A 547 2.63 13.53 30.08
N GLN A 548 2.19 12.27 30.11
CA GLN A 548 3.11 11.13 30.13
C GLN A 548 3.97 11.07 28.88
N CYS A 549 3.39 11.34 27.70
CA CYS A 549 4.16 11.38 26.46
C CYS A 549 5.26 12.44 26.49
N VAL A 550 4.94 13.66 26.92
CA VAL A 550 5.92 14.77 27.03
C VAL A 550 7.04 14.42 28.02
N LEU A 551 6.70 13.81 29.16
CA LEU A 551 7.69 13.40 30.17
C LEU A 551 8.64 12.30 29.66
N ASN A 552 8.16 11.42 28.78
CA ASN A 552 8.94 10.33 28.20
C ASN A 552 9.58 10.70 26.84
N SER A 553 9.33 11.90 26.33
CA SER A 553 9.71 12.33 24.98
C SER A 553 9.15 11.40 23.88
N GLY A 554 7.93 10.92 24.08
CA GLY A 554 7.20 10.02 23.17
C GLY A 554 6.04 9.30 23.86
N CYS A 555 5.00 8.98 23.11
CA CYS A 555 3.87 8.17 23.59
C CYS A 555 4.17 6.66 23.45
N LEU A 556 3.92 5.88 24.52
CA LEU A 556 4.06 4.42 24.53
C LEU A 556 2.74 3.72 24.18
#